data_AF-A0A5Q4EPY2-F1
#
_entry.id   AF-A0A5Q4EPY2-F1
#
_cell.length_a   1.000
_cell.length_b   1.000
_cell.length_c   1.000
_cell.angle_alpha   90.00
_cell.angle_beta   90.00
_cell.angle_gamma   90.00
#
_symmetry.space_group_name_H-M   'P 1'
#
loop_
_entity.id
_entity.type
_entity.pdbx_description
1 polymer ?
#
loop_
_entity_poly.entity_id
_entity_poly.type
_entity_poly.pdbx_seq_one_letter_code
_entity_poly.pdbx_strand_id
1 'polypeptide(L)'
;MARLHEHHGKSLLARAGVAIPKGHVARTPAEAAHAARDIGGRVVLKIQAWTTGRAAMGGVAFADTPDAAEAAARKLLGMKVGAFPVEQVLVEEAVKIRDELFVSITIDDAARAPVMLLSLEGGSGIEERGADVHRLPMDVRAGLDSAALRRLLAESKIDKSMHEKLADAIERIAKLAKQVEARSLEVNPLVTTEDGRVIAADCRIAIDDYAVFRHPDLGIDIARELDHPPTDLERTAYRIEQADHRGTFYFAQLPVPDDAHDRAVGFHGAGGGGSMMSMDAVGRAGFAPANFTDTSGNPSAAKVYAAARIILAQPGIVGYFGSGSGVASQEQYHSAYGLAKAFLELGLDIPAVVRLGGNSEDRAVEILEDACRGLKASVKGFKKDDPPEKCAEAFAQLVKQNGAKAWKPRERRVPAFVGDTDADSFAIRFGGDWGGSVWIDVERCTPEITDLVVKHSGGVLKKDEQGFPTLAISKEEAASRDSEMIACEIECIRAGHPVVFVDLPITGLDSEASHGIAAAIEGGAATVNPEGHG
;
A
#
# COMPACT_ATOMS: atom_id res chain seq x y z
N MET A 1 -4.30 -8.90 4.43
CA MET A 1 -3.85 -10.04 3.60
C MET A 1 -4.16 -9.82 2.11
N ALA A 2 -3.17 -10.08 1.28
CA ALA A 2 -3.24 -10.15 -0.16
C ALA A 2 -4.05 -11.38 -0.56
N ARG A 3 -5.18 -11.15 -1.24
CA ARG A 3 -6.14 -12.18 -1.60
C ARG A 3 -6.07 -12.43 -3.09
N LEU A 4 -6.04 -13.70 -3.48
CA LEU A 4 -6.15 -14.09 -4.88
C LEU A 4 -7.64 -14.25 -5.26
N HIS A 5 -7.98 -13.90 -6.50
CA HIS A 5 -9.26 -14.31 -7.08
C HIS A 5 -9.30 -15.84 -7.24
N GLU A 6 -10.50 -16.43 -7.24
CA GLU A 6 -10.71 -17.88 -7.31
C GLU A 6 -9.99 -18.49 -8.53
N HIS A 7 -10.07 -17.86 -9.70
CA HIS A 7 -9.43 -18.38 -10.91
C HIS A 7 -7.89 -18.43 -10.81
N HIS A 8 -7.25 -17.48 -10.11
CA HIS A 8 -5.82 -17.52 -9.82
C HIS A 8 -5.49 -18.67 -8.87
N GLY A 9 -6.27 -18.83 -7.80
CA GLY A 9 -6.12 -19.95 -6.86
C GLY A 9 -6.30 -21.32 -7.53
N LYS A 10 -7.30 -21.45 -8.41
CA LYS A 10 -7.52 -22.66 -9.23
C LYS A 10 -6.37 -22.94 -10.19
N SER A 11 -5.83 -21.90 -10.81
CA SER A 11 -4.65 -22.06 -11.68
C SER A 11 -3.45 -22.60 -10.89
N LEU A 12 -3.23 -22.13 -9.66
CA LEU A 12 -2.21 -22.66 -8.75
C LEU A 12 -2.46 -24.13 -8.38
N LEU A 13 -3.70 -24.48 -8.05
CA LEU A 13 -4.11 -25.86 -7.77
C LEU A 13 -3.86 -26.78 -8.97
N ALA A 14 -4.24 -26.36 -10.17
CA ALA A 14 -4.01 -27.10 -11.40
C ALA A 14 -2.51 -27.33 -11.65
N ARG A 15 -1.66 -26.31 -11.43
CA ARG A 15 -0.20 -26.45 -11.51
C ARG A 15 0.37 -27.40 -10.46
N ALA A 16 -0.24 -27.48 -9.28
CA ALA A 16 0.08 -28.47 -8.25
C ALA A 16 -0.46 -29.89 -8.57
N GLY A 17 -1.22 -30.02 -9.65
CA GLY A 17 -1.82 -31.27 -10.12
C GLY A 17 -3.09 -31.68 -9.38
N VAL A 18 -3.80 -30.73 -8.77
CA VAL A 18 -5.16 -30.90 -8.28
C VAL A 18 -6.11 -30.53 -9.42
N ALA A 19 -7.00 -31.43 -9.82
CA ALA A 19 -7.91 -31.13 -10.92
C ALA A 19 -8.90 -30.02 -10.53
N ILE A 20 -9.20 -29.16 -11.50
CA ILE A 20 -10.20 -28.08 -11.40
C ILE A 20 -11.23 -28.26 -12.53
N PRO A 21 -12.43 -27.68 -12.42
CA PRO A 21 -13.36 -27.63 -13.53
C PRO A 21 -12.72 -26.91 -14.73
N LYS A 22 -13.04 -27.36 -15.96
CA LYS A 22 -12.72 -26.58 -17.15
C LYS A 22 -13.44 -25.23 -17.08
N GLY A 23 -12.72 -24.14 -17.31
CA GLY A 23 -13.33 -22.81 -17.29
C GLY A 23 -12.43 -21.70 -17.80
N HIS A 24 -13.06 -20.55 -18.02
CA HIS A 24 -12.43 -19.33 -18.52
C HIS A 24 -12.96 -18.11 -17.77
N VAL A 25 -12.10 -17.10 -17.60
CA VAL A 25 -12.50 -15.80 -17.06
C VAL A 25 -13.04 -14.95 -18.20
N ALA A 26 -14.22 -14.36 -17.99
CA ALA A 26 -14.85 -13.41 -18.88
C ALA A 26 -14.92 -12.02 -18.21
N ARG A 27 -14.50 -10.99 -18.95
CA ARG A 27 -14.64 -9.57 -18.61
C ARG A 27 -15.84 -8.93 -19.32
N THR A 28 -16.39 -9.60 -20.31
CA THR A 28 -17.57 -9.14 -21.05
C THR A 28 -18.63 -10.24 -21.15
N PRO A 29 -19.92 -9.87 -21.33
CA PRO A 29 -20.97 -10.86 -21.58
C PRO A 29 -20.67 -11.75 -22.80
N ALA A 30 -20.09 -11.19 -23.87
CA ALA A 30 -19.76 -11.93 -25.09
C ALA A 30 -18.64 -12.97 -24.85
N GLU A 31 -17.62 -12.64 -24.05
CA GLU A 31 -16.60 -13.59 -23.63
C GLU A 31 -17.21 -14.76 -22.83
N ALA A 32 -18.20 -14.49 -21.97
CA ALA A 32 -18.88 -15.54 -21.21
C ALA A 32 -19.67 -16.50 -22.12
N ALA A 33 -20.36 -15.99 -23.14
CA ALA A 33 -21.01 -16.84 -24.14
C ALA A 33 -20.00 -17.69 -24.93
N HIS A 34 -18.85 -17.12 -25.29
CA HIS A 34 -17.81 -17.86 -25.97
C HIS A 34 -17.26 -18.99 -25.10
N ALA A 35 -16.93 -18.71 -23.82
CA ALA A 35 -16.50 -19.72 -22.87
C ALA A 35 -17.52 -20.85 -22.71
N ALA A 36 -18.81 -20.51 -22.64
CA ALA A 36 -19.88 -21.51 -22.55
C ALA A 36 -20.00 -22.38 -23.81
N ARG A 37 -19.80 -21.80 -25.01
CA ARG A 37 -19.73 -22.57 -26.28
C ARG A 37 -18.58 -23.56 -26.26
N ASP A 38 -17.40 -23.12 -25.84
CA ASP A 38 -16.18 -23.94 -25.86
C ASP A 38 -16.25 -25.09 -24.86
N ILE A 39 -16.91 -24.89 -23.73
CA ILE A 39 -17.17 -25.96 -22.73
C ILE A 39 -18.19 -26.99 -23.27
N GLY A 40 -19.19 -26.54 -24.05
CA GLY A 40 -20.10 -27.44 -24.76
C GLY A 40 -21.16 -28.14 -23.89
N GLY A 41 -21.56 -27.52 -22.76
CA GLY A 41 -22.55 -28.06 -21.83
C GLY A 41 -23.07 -27.03 -20.84
N ARG A 42 -23.77 -27.48 -19.78
CA ARG A 42 -24.22 -26.61 -18.69
C ARG A 42 -23.01 -26.00 -17.97
N VAL A 43 -23.05 -24.68 -17.78
CA VAL A 43 -21.99 -23.92 -17.11
C VAL A 43 -22.48 -23.27 -15.82
N VAL A 44 -21.51 -22.96 -14.96
CA VAL A 44 -21.67 -22.14 -13.76
C VAL A 44 -20.88 -20.85 -13.97
N LEU A 45 -21.51 -19.72 -13.73
CA LEU A 45 -20.91 -18.39 -13.74
C LEU A 45 -20.75 -17.92 -12.31
N LYS A 46 -19.54 -17.54 -11.91
CA LYS A 46 -19.22 -17.07 -10.55
C LYS A 46 -18.49 -15.73 -10.60
N ILE A 47 -18.99 -14.75 -9.87
CA ILE A 47 -18.27 -13.47 -9.72
C ILE A 47 -16.90 -13.68 -9.08
N GLN A 48 -15.89 -12.96 -9.56
CA GLN A 48 -14.58 -12.90 -8.93
C GLN A 48 -14.58 -11.78 -7.88
N ALA A 49 -14.69 -12.17 -6.61
CA ALA A 49 -14.73 -11.26 -5.48
C ALA A 49 -14.00 -11.87 -4.28
N TRP A 50 -13.39 -11.04 -3.43
CA TRP A 50 -12.63 -11.48 -2.25
C TRP A 50 -13.52 -11.72 -1.01
N THR A 51 -14.75 -12.20 -1.22
CA THR A 51 -15.75 -12.49 -0.17
C THR A 51 -16.28 -13.92 -0.26
N THR A 52 -16.74 -14.46 0.86
CA THR A 52 -17.51 -15.72 0.94
C THR A 52 -19.01 -15.46 0.70
N GLY A 53 -19.81 -16.52 0.63
CA GLY A 53 -21.28 -16.39 0.52
C GLY A 53 -21.79 -15.89 -0.83
N ARG A 54 -20.98 -15.98 -1.90
CA ARG A 54 -21.30 -15.46 -3.24
C ARG A 54 -22.66 -15.97 -3.77
N ALA A 55 -23.00 -17.23 -3.51
CA ALA A 55 -24.29 -17.77 -3.92
C ALA A 55 -25.48 -17.07 -3.23
N ALA A 56 -25.38 -16.81 -1.93
CA ALA A 56 -26.44 -16.17 -1.15
C ALA A 56 -26.71 -14.71 -1.60
N MET A 57 -25.69 -14.03 -2.10
CA MET A 57 -25.82 -12.67 -2.66
C MET A 57 -26.13 -12.64 -4.17
N GLY A 58 -26.42 -13.79 -4.79
CA GLY A 58 -26.75 -13.88 -6.22
C GLY A 58 -25.55 -13.75 -7.17
N GLY A 59 -24.33 -13.92 -6.65
CA GLY A 59 -23.06 -13.89 -7.40
C GLY A 59 -22.69 -15.20 -8.10
N VAL A 60 -23.60 -16.19 -8.08
CA VAL A 60 -23.45 -17.47 -8.79
C VAL A 60 -24.70 -17.73 -9.63
N ALA A 61 -24.53 -18.06 -10.91
CA ALA A 61 -25.61 -18.38 -11.83
C ALA A 61 -25.30 -19.65 -12.64
N PHE A 62 -26.34 -20.35 -13.06
CA PHE A 62 -26.21 -21.50 -13.98
C PHE A 62 -26.77 -21.12 -15.34
N ALA A 63 -26.16 -21.63 -16.41
CA ALA A 63 -26.64 -21.44 -17.77
C ALA A 63 -26.50 -22.74 -18.58
N ASP A 64 -27.55 -23.11 -19.29
CA ASP A 64 -27.55 -24.31 -20.15
C ASP A 64 -27.16 -23.98 -21.60
N THR A 65 -27.14 -22.70 -21.98
CA THR A 65 -26.80 -22.24 -23.33
C THR A 65 -25.86 -21.03 -23.30
N PRO A 66 -25.10 -20.79 -24.38
CA PRO A 66 -24.27 -19.58 -24.53
C PRO A 66 -25.03 -18.27 -24.34
N ASP A 67 -26.24 -18.17 -24.87
CA ASP A 67 -27.07 -16.95 -24.75
C ASP A 67 -27.53 -16.72 -23.30
N ALA A 68 -27.86 -17.80 -22.58
CA ALA A 68 -28.16 -17.73 -21.16
C ALA A 68 -26.92 -17.33 -20.33
N ALA A 69 -25.73 -17.79 -20.71
CA ALA A 69 -24.47 -17.40 -20.09
C ALA A 69 -24.17 -15.91 -20.33
N GLU A 70 -24.41 -15.39 -21.52
CA GLU A 70 -24.30 -13.95 -21.82
C GLU A 70 -25.21 -13.12 -20.92
N ALA A 71 -26.50 -13.49 -20.85
CA ALA A 71 -27.49 -12.79 -20.05
C ALA A 71 -27.13 -12.81 -18.56
N ALA A 72 -26.69 -13.96 -18.04
CA ALA A 72 -26.22 -14.09 -16.66
C ALA A 72 -24.97 -13.21 -16.41
N ALA A 73 -23.97 -13.27 -17.28
CA ALA A 73 -22.75 -12.47 -17.16
C ALA A 73 -23.04 -10.97 -17.16
N ARG A 74 -23.98 -10.50 -17.98
CA ARG A 74 -24.42 -9.09 -18.00
C ARG A 74 -24.96 -8.63 -16.65
N LYS A 75 -25.74 -9.48 -15.97
CA LYS A 75 -26.23 -9.18 -14.63
C LYS A 75 -25.08 -9.20 -13.61
N LEU A 76 -24.24 -10.22 -13.65
CA LEU A 76 -23.15 -10.44 -12.70
C LEU A 76 -22.07 -9.35 -12.77
N LEU A 77 -21.64 -8.95 -13.97
CA LEU A 77 -20.67 -7.87 -14.19
C LEU A 77 -21.23 -6.48 -13.83
N GLY A 78 -22.55 -6.35 -13.70
CA GLY A 78 -23.20 -5.13 -13.20
C GLY A 78 -23.26 -5.04 -11.67
N MET A 79 -22.83 -6.07 -10.94
CA MET A 79 -22.89 -6.12 -9.48
C MET A 79 -21.72 -5.37 -8.83
N LYS A 80 -21.92 -5.02 -7.55
CA LYS A 80 -20.87 -4.59 -6.62
C LYS A 80 -20.91 -5.47 -5.37
N VAL A 81 -19.74 -5.76 -4.82
CA VAL A 81 -19.55 -6.50 -3.57
C VAL A 81 -18.84 -5.57 -2.59
N GLY A 82 -19.57 -5.03 -1.61
CA GLY A 82 -19.08 -3.91 -0.81
C GLY A 82 -18.76 -2.71 -1.72
N ALA A 83 -17.56 -2.15 -1.59
CA ALA A 83 -17.07 -1.09 -2.47
C ALA A 83 -16.46 -1.59 -3.79
N PHE A 84 -16.30 -2.91 -3.97
CA PHE A 84 -15.62 -3.49 -5.13
C PHE A 84 -16.59 -3.77 -6.28
N PRO A 85 -16.38 -3.20 -7.48
CA PRO A 85 -17.12 -3.60 -8.67
C PRO A 85 -16.73 -5.02 -9.08
N VAL A 86 -17.68 -5.77 -9.66
CA VAL A 86 -17.38 -7.07 -10.27
C VAL A 86 -16.82 -6.85 -11.67
N GLU A 87 -15.50 -6.97 -11.82
CA GLU A 87 -14.82 -6.77 -13.11
C GLU A 87 -14.71 -8.06 -13.94
N GLN A 88 -14.88 -9.22 -13.29
CA GLN A 88 -14.63 -10.53 -13.87
C GLN A 88 -15.63 -11.57 -13.38
N VAL A 89 -16.01 -12.47 -14.29
CA VAL A 89 -16.83 -13.64 -14.01
C VAL A 89 -16.09 -14.89 -14.49
N LEU A 90 -15.97 -15.88 -13.63
CA LEU A 90 -15.43 -17.19 -13.97
C LEU A 90 -16.57 -18.07 -14.50
N VAL A 91 -16.43 -18.57 -15.73
CA VAL A 91 -17.37 -19.48 -16.39
C VAL A 91 -16.76 -20.88 -16.41
N GLU A 92 -17.41 -21.83 -15.76
CA GLU A 92 -16.90 -23.20 -15.57
C GLU A 92 -17.92 -24.27 -15.95
N GLU A 93 -17.43 -25.46 -16.31
CA GLU A 93 -18.30 -26.63 -16.49
C GLU A 93 -19.04 -26.98 -15.19
N ALA A 94 -20.34 -27.32 -15.30
CA ALA A 94 -21.09 -27.83 -14.18
C ALA A 94 -20.72 -29.29 -13.91
N VAL A 95 -20.08 -29.54 -12.76
CA VAL A 95 -19.61 -30.86 -12.36
C VAL A 95 -20.73 -31.66 -11.69
N LYS A 96 -20.83 -32.97 -12.00
CA LYS A 96 -21.73 -33.91 -11.31
C LYS A 96 -21.08 -34.42 -10.01
N ILE A 97 -21.49 -33.83 -8.90
CA ILE A 97 -20.91 -34.04 -7.57
C ILE A 97 -21.56 -35.28 -6.93
N ARG A 98 -20.74 -36.15 -6.33
CA ARG A 98 -21.17 -37.24 -5.45
C ARG A 98 -21.02 -36.86 -3.98
N ASP A 99 -19.80 -36.51 -3.58
CA ASP A 99 -19.47 -36.10 -2.21
C ASP A 99 -18.81 -34.71 -2.23
N GLU A 100 -19.08 -33.91 -1.20
CA GLU A 100 -18.44 -32.62 -0.97
C GLU A 100 -17.61 -32.68 0.31
N LEU A 101 -16.40 -32.15 0.26
CA LEU A 101 -15.50 -32.03 1.40
C LEU A 101 -15.07 -30.57 1.55
N PHE A 102 -14.75 -30.19 2.79
CA PHE A 102 -14.12 -28.91 3.11
C PHE A 102 -12.66 -29.15 3.48
N VAL A 103 -11.73 -28.48 2.79
CA VAL A 103 -10.29 -28.53 3.11
C VAL A 103 -9.80 -27.11 3.31
N SER A 104 -9.27 -26.80 4.49
CA SER A 104 -8.66 -25.49 4.75
C SER A 104 -7.34 -25.66 5.49
N ILE A 105 -6.35 -24.87 5.14
CA ILE A 105 -5.09 -24.76 5.85
C ILE A 105 -4.99 -23.33 6.34
N THR A 106 -4.75 -23.16 7.63
CA THR A 106 -4.62 -21.86 8.28
C THR A 106 -3.54 -21.93 9.35
N ILE A 107 -3.17 -20.79 9.92
CA ILE A 107 -2.24 -20.72 11.05
C ILE A 107 -3.01 -20.74 12.35
N ASP A 108 -2.69 -21.70 13.22
CA ASP A 108 -3.16 -21.73 14.59
C ASP A 108 -2.20 -20.89 15.45
N ASP A 109 -2.60 -19.67 15.79
CA ASP A 109 -1.77 -18.74 16.55
C ASP A 109 -1.46 -19.24 17.97
N ALA A 110 -2.35 -20.06 18.56
CA ALA A 110 -2.12 -20.64 19.89
C ALA A 110 -1.07 -21.76 19.84
N ALA A 111 -1.17 -22.64 18.84
CA ALA A 111 -0.17 -23.69 18.61
C ALA A 111 1.12 -23.17 17.94
N ARG A 112 1.09 -21.96 17.36
CA ARG A 112 2.16 -21.35 16.57
C ARG A 112 2.60 -22.23 15.40
N ALA A 113 1.63 -22.91 14.79
CA ALA A 113 1.85 -23.88 13.73
C ALA A 113 0.71 -23.87 12.72
N PRO A 114 0.95 -24.28 11.47
CA PRO A 114 -0.13 -24.53 10.53
C PRO A 114 -1.03 -25.67 11.02
N VAL A 115 -2.32 -25.57 10.71
CA VAL A 115 -3.32 -26.60 10.97
C VAL A 115 -4.18 -26.80 9.72
N MET A 116 -4.45 -28.05 9.40
CA MET A 116 -5.45 -28.41 8.39
C MET A 116 -6.79 -28.67 9.08
N LEU A 117 -7.82 -28.01 8.58
CA LEU A 117 -9.22 -28.23 8.89
C LEU A 117 -9.82 -29.08 7.77
N LEU A 118 -10.36 -30.24 8.11
CA LEU A 118 -10.95 -31.17 7.16
C LEU A 118 -12.36 -31.56 7.62
N SER A 119 -13.37 -31.31 6.80
CA SER A 119 -14.69 -31.90 6.98
C SER A 119 -15.01 -32.83 5.81
N LEU A 120 -15.51 -34.01 6.14
CA LEU A 120 -15.92 -35.05 5.20
C LEU A 120 -17.37 -34.85 4.69
N GLU A 121 -18.07 -33.83 5.23
CA GLU A 121 -19.41 -33.40 4.85
C GLU A 121 -19.39 -31.88 4.55
N GLY A 122 -18.92 -31.52 3.35
CA GLY A 122 -18.68 -30.16 2.87
C GLY A 122 -19.91 -29.44 2.33
N GLY A 123 -19.68 -28.33 1.61
CA GLY A 123 -20.73 -27.51 1.00
C GLY A 123 -21.15 -26.29 1.83
N SER A 124 -22.25 -25.63 1.43
CA SER A 124 -22.77 -24.45 2.13
C SER A 124 -23.14 -24.76 3.59
N GLY A 125 -22.89 -23.81 4.50
CA GLY A 125 -23.24 -23.91 5.92
C GLY A 125 -22.19 -24.58 6.82
N ILE A 126 -20.94 -24.74 6.36
CA ILE A 126 -19.85 -25.28 7.19
C ILE A 126 -19.57 -24.44 8.45
N GLU A 127 -19.83 -23.14 8.39
CA GLU A 127 -19.66 -22.19 9.51
C GLU A 127 -20.52 -22.58 10.74
N GLU A 128 -21.67 -23.20 10.52
CA GLU A 128 -22.58 -23.68 11.57
C GLU A 128 -22.26 -25.12 12.04
N ARG A 129 -21.40 -25.84 11.30
CA ARG A 129 -21.04 -27.25 11.53
C ARG A 129 -19.62 -27.43 12.07
N GLY A 130 -19.13 -26.46 12.86
CA GLY A 130 -17.76 -26.49 13.39
C GLY A 130 -17.40 -27.73 14.22
N ALA A 131 -18.38 -28.44 14.77
CA ALA A 131 -18.18 -29.68 15.52
C ALA A 131 -17.74 -30.87 14.62
N ASP A 132 -18.08 -30.83 13.33
CA ASP A 132 -17.81 -31.91 12.36
C ASP A 132 -16.54 -31.63 11.52
N VAL A 133 -15.69 -30.72 12.00
CA VAL A 133 -14.43 -30.32 11.36
C VAL A 133 -13.26 -30.91 12.13
N HIS A 134 -12.54 -31.82 11.49
CA HIS A 134 -11.33 -32.41 12.05
C HIS A 134 -10.16 -31.43 11.95
N ARG A 135 -9.41 -31.29 13.04
CA ARG A 135 -8.17 -30.51 13.09
C ARG A 135 -6.98 -31.45 13.00
N LEU A 136 -6.22 -31.36 11.93
CA LEU A 136 -4.98 -32.10 11.70
C LEU A 136 -3.80 -31.13 11.86
N PRO A 137 -3.05 -31.17 12.98
CA PRO A 137 -1.85 -30.36 13.15
C PRO A 137 -0.84 -30.64 12.03
N MET A 138 -0.15 -29.59 11.59
CA MET A 138 0.90 -29.70 10.59
C MET A 138 2.22 -29.25 11.20
N ASP A 139 3.27 -30.07 11.04
CA ASP A 139 4.61 -29.67 11.43
C ASP A 139 5.15 -28.65 10.43
N VAL A 140 5.80 -27.59 10.92
CA VAL A 140 6.31 -26.51 10.06
C VAL A 140 7.35 -27.02 9.05
N ARG A 141 8.13 -28.05 9.42
CA ARG A 141 9.16 -28.65 8.56
C ARG A 141 8.59 -29.80 7.74
N ALA A 142 8.02 -30.81 8.41
CA ALA A 142 7.57 -32.06 7.81
C ALA A 142 6.20 -31.95 7.10
N GLY A 143 5.36 -30.99 7.47
CA GLY A 143 4.05 -30.77 6.85
C GLY A 143 2.94 -31.61 7.47
N LEU A 144 1.98 -32.01 6.63
CA LEU A 144 0.80 -32.78 7.03
C LEU A 144 1.16 -34.23 7.36
N ASP A 145 0.58 -34.78 8.44
CA ASP A 145 0.66 -36.22 8.73
C ASP A 145 -0.24 -37.01 7.77
N SER A 146 0.37 -37.52 6.70
CA SER A 146 -0.25 -38.40 5.71
C SER A 146 -0.93 -39.64 6.28
N ALA A 147 -0.44 -40.19 7.40
CA ALA A 147 -1.02 -41.37 8.02
C ALA A 147 -2.26 -41.00 8.86
N ALA A 148 -2.26 -39.85 9.53
CA ALA A 148 -3.45 -39.30 10.17
C ALA A 148 -4.55 -38.99 9.14
N LEU A 149 -4.20 -38.34 8.01
CA LEU A 149 -5.14 -38.05 6.93
C LEU A 149 -5.79 -39.33 6.39
N ARG A 150 -5.00 -40.36 6.06
CA ARG A 150 -5.53 -41.63 5.54
C ARG A 150 -6.42 -42.36 6.53
N ARG A 151 -6.08 -42.35 7.83
CA ARG A 151 -6.95 -42.91 8.87
C ARG A 151 -8.30 -42.21 8.91
N LEU A 152 -8.29 -40.87 8.86
CA LEU A 152 -9.52 -40.09 8.85
C LEU A 152 -10.38 -40.34 7.61
N LEU A 153 -9.77 -40.43 6.42
CA LEU A 153 -10.50 -40.80 5.19
C LEU A 153 -11.08 -42.22 5.27
N ALA A 154 -10.39 -43.17 5.90
CA ALA A 154 -10.87 -44.53 6.09
C ALA A 154 -12.09 -44.63 7.02
N GLU A 155 -12.30 -43.65 7.91
CA GLU A 155 -13.46 -43.52 8.79
C GLU A 155 -14.67 -42.86 8.09
N SER A 156 -14.47 -42.28 6.90
CA SER A 156 -15.52 -41.62 6.13
C SER A 156 -16.49 -42.61 5.47
N LYS A 157 -17.70 -42.13 5.15
CA LYS A 157 -18.68 -42.87 4.33
C LYS A 157 -18.38 -42.82 2.82
N ILE A 158 -17.32 -42.10 2.42
CA ILE A 158 -16.92 -41.96 1.02
C ILE A 158 -16.42 -43.30 0.51
N ASP A 159 -16.72 -43.61 -0.76
CA ASP A 159 -16.29 -44.84 -1.40
C ASP A 159 -14.77 -45.04 -1.28
N LYS A 160 -14.36 -46.23 -0.83
CA LYS A 160 -12.97 -46.58 -0.56
C LYS A 160 -12.06 -46.40 -1.78
N SER A 161 -12.59 -46.53 -3.00
CA SER A 161 -11.85 -46.30 -4.25
C SER A 161 -11.41 -44.85 -4.44
N MET A 162 -12.03 -43.90 -3.72
CA MET A 162 -11.70 -42.47 -3.77
C MET A 162 -10.69 -42.04 -2.71
N HIS A 163 -10.44 -42.85 -1.66
CA HIS A 163 -9.62 -42.44 -0.51
C HIS A 163 -8.20 -42.02 -0.90
N GLU A 164 -7.48 -42.80 -1.71
CA GLU A 164 -6.12 -42.43 -2.13
C GLU A 164 -6.10 -41.21 -3.06
N LYS A 165 -7.12 -41.03 -3.90
CA LYS A 165 -7.23 -39.83 -4.77
C LYS A 165 -7.48 -38.57 -3.94
N LEU A 166 -8.32 -38.67 -2.91
CA LEU A 166 -8.56 -37.59 -1.97
C LEU A 166 -7.31 -37.28 -1.15
N ALA A 167 -6.61 -38.30 -0.66
CA ALA A 167 -5.37 -38.13 0.08
C ALA A 167 -4.32 -37.39 -0.78
N ASP A 168 -4.09 -37.82 -2.03
CA ASP A 168 -3.15 -37.17 -2.95
C ASP A 168 -3.55 -35.70 -3.22
N ALA A 169 -4.83 -35.42 -3.46
CA ALA A 169 -5.31 -34.06 -3.67
C ALA A 169 -5.09 -33.16 -2.43
N ILE A 170 -5.43 -33.66 -1.24
CA ILE A 170 -5.29 -32.93 0.03
C ILE A 170 -3.82 -32.67 0.37
N GLU A 171 -2.94 -33.65 0.15
CA GLU A 171 -1.49 -33.50 0.34
C GLU A 171 -0.89 -32.46 -0.63
N ARG A 172 -1.36 -32.42 -1.88
CA ARG A 172 -0.96 -31.39 -2.86
C ARG A 172 -1.44 -30.01 -2.46
N ILE A 173 -2.68 -29.89 -1.95
CA ILE A 173 -3.21 -28.64 -1.40
C ILE A 173 -2.33 -28.17 -0.22
N ALA A 174 -1.95 -29.07 0.70
CA ALA A 174 -1.04 -28.78 1.81
C ALA A 174 0.33 -28.30 1.34
N LYS A 175 0.90 -28.97 0.35
CA LYS A 175 2.18 -28.58 -0.25
C LYS A 175 2.10 -27.22 -0.93
N LEU A 176 1.03 -26.97 -1.69
CA LEU A 176 0.82 -25.70 -2.38
C LEU A 176 0.74 -24.53 -1.39
N ALA A 177 -0.02 -24.67 -0.30
CA ALA A 177 -0.14 -23.64 0.73
C ALA A 177 1.24 -23.19 1.26
N LYS A 178 2.14 -24.15 1.49
CA LYS A 178 3.53 -23.85 1.89
C LYS A 178 4.36 -23.23 0.77
N GLN A 179 4.20 -23.68 -0.47
CA GLN A 179 4.96 -23.18 -1.63
C GLN A 179 4.66 -21.72 -1.95
N VAL A 180 3.39 -21.31 -1.85
CA VAL A 180 2.96 -19.93 -2.11
C VAL A 180 2.95 -19.07 -0.83
N GLU A 181 3.45 -19.62 0.30
CA GLU A 181 3.46 -18.94 1.60
C GLU A 181 2.09 -18.37 1.98
N ALA A 182 1.06 -19.22 1.82
CA ALA A 182 -0.31 -18.86 2.15
C ALA A 182 -0.47 -18.71 3.67
N ARG A 183 -1.06 -17.58 4.09
CA ARG A 183 -1.59 -17.43 5.44
C ARG A 183 -2.86 -18.27 5.62
N SER A 184 -3.65 -18.42 4.56
CA SER A 184 -4.74 -19.39 4.49
C SER A 184 -4.97 -19.90 3.08
N LEU A 185 -5.26 -21.20 2.92
CA LEU A 185 -5.70 -21.81 1.67
C LEU A 185 -6.93 -22.67 1.94
N GLU A 186 -8.05 -22.34 1.33
CA GLU A 186 -9.33 -23.04 1.48
C GLU A 186 -9.82 -23.55 0.12
N VAL A 187 -10.27 -24.81 0.09
CA VAL A 187 -10.96 -25.47 -1.03
C VAL A 187 -12.31 -25.94 -0.51
N ASN A 188 -13.37 -25.22 -0.91
CA ASN A 188 -14.72 -25.46 -0.44
C ASN A 188 -15.78 -25.31 -1.55
N PRO A 189 -16.22 -26.40 -2.21
CA PRO A 189 -15.90 -27.79 -1.88
C PRO A 189 -14.71 -28.37 -2.67
N LEU A 190 -14.01 -29.32 -2.06
CA LEU A 190 -13.28 -30.38 -2.76
C LEU A 190 -14.26 -31.52 -3.01
N VAL A 191 -14.50 -31.88 -4.28
CA VAL A 191 -15.58 -32.80 -4.64
C VAL A 191 -15.07 -34.13 -5.18
N THR A 192 -15.77 -35.21 -4.85
CA THR A 192 -15.72 -36.45 -5.66
C THR A 192 -16.84 -36.39 -6.69
N THR A 193 -16.58 -36.87 -7.90
CA THR A 193 -17.55 -36.85 -8.99
C THR A 193 -18.13 -38.22 -9.25
N GLU A 194 -19.30 -38.28 -9.89
CA GLU A 194 -19.93 -39.55 -10.28
C GLU A 194 -19.01 -40.44 -11.15
N ASP A 195 -18.14 -39.83 -11.97
CA ASP A 195 -17.16 -40.51 -12.82
C ASP A 195 -15.81 -40.83 -12.14
N GLY A 196 -15.72 -40.64 -10.82
CA GLY A 196 -14.58 -41.08 -10.00
C GLY A 196 -13.36 -40.16 -10.07
N ARG A 197 -13.56 -38.87 -10.31
CA ARG A 197 -12.52 -37.83 -10.21
C ARG A 197 -12.60 -37.10 -8.86
N VAL A 198 -11.51 -36.43 -8.50
CA VAL A 198 -11.45 -35.49 -7.37
C VAL A 198 -11.18 -34.11 -7.95
N ILE A 199 -12.04 -33.13 -7.66
CA ILE A 199 -11.99 -31.80 -8.28
C ILE A 199 -12.09 -30.71 -7.20
N ALA A 200 -11.23 -29.70 -7.25
CA ALA A 200 -11.36 -28.50 -6.43
C ALA A 200 -12.37 -27.54 -7.11
N ALA A 201 -13.62 -27.56 -6.63
CA ALA A 201 -14.71 -26.81 -7.26
C ALA A 201 -14.70 -25.32 -6.89
N ASP A 202 -14.05 -24.94 -5.79
CA ASP A 202 -13.77 -23.56 -5.37
C ASP A 202 -12.38 -23.48 -4.74
N CYS A 203 -11.78 -22.30 -4.73
CA CYS A 203 -10.51 -22.04 -4.08
C CYS A 203 -10.42 -20.60 -3.59
N ARG A 204 -10.00 -20.43 -2.34
CA ARG A 204 -9.64 -19.15 -1.74
C ARG A 204 -8.24 -19.23 -1.17
N ILE A 205 -7.39 -18.30 -1.58
CA ILE A 205 -6.02 -18.21 -1.08
C ILE A 205 -5.76 -16.79 -0.58
N ALA A 206 -5.26 -16.69 0.64
CA ALA A 206 -4.68 -15.48 1.21
C ALA A 206 -3.19 -15.71 1.42
N ILE A 207 -2.37 -14.86 0.80
CA ILE A 207 -0.92 -14.90 0.86
C ILE A 207 -0.46 -14.09 2.08
N ASP A 208 0.65 -14.49 2.70
CA ASP A 208 1.33 -13.63 3.67
C ASP A 208 1.82 -12.35 2.97
N ASP A 209 1.38 -11.19 3.46
CA ASP A 209 1.73 -9.88 2.90
C ASP A 209 3.26 -9.68 2.85
N TYR A 210 4.00 -10.27 3.80
CA TYR A 210 5.47 -10.24 3.85
C TYR A 210 6.16 -11.23 2.92
N ALA A 211 5.39 -12.11 2.26
CA ALA A 211 5.91 -13.03 1.26
C ALA A 211 5.75 -12.51 -0.17
N VAL A 212 4.85 -11.55 -0.42
CA VAL A 212 4.47 -11.12 -1.78
C VAL A 212 5.66 -10.76 -2.67
N PHE A 213 6.68 -10.07 -2.14
CA PHE A 213 7.88 -9.70 -2.91
C PHE A 213 8.69 -10.91 -3.43
N ARG A 214 8.53 -12.10 -2.81
CA ARG A 214 9.14 -13.36 -3.25
C ARG A 214 8.32 -14.09 -4.31
N HIS A 215 7.07 -13.66 -4.54
CA HIS A 215 6.11 -14.30 -5.45
C HIS A 215 5.63 -13.31 -6.54
N PRO A 216 6.54 -12.76 -7.36
CA PRO A 216 6.15 -11.83 -8.44
C PRO A 216 5.23 -12.49 -9.48
N ASP A 217 5.27 -13.83 -9.60
CA ASP A 217 4.41 -14.60 -10.49
C ASP A 217 2.92 -14.60 -10.10
N LEU A 218 2.59 -14.16 -8.88
CA LEU A 218 1.21 -14.03 -8.41
C LEU A 218 0.52 -12.75 -8.88
N GLY A 219 1.26 -11.77 -9.42
CA GLY A 219 0.69 -10.52 -9.94
C GLY A 219 -0.06 -9.70 -8.90
N ILE A 220 0.42 -9.71 -7.65
CA ILE A 220 -0.17 -8.93 -6.55
C ILE A 220 0.45 -7.53 -6.56
N ASP A 221 -0.32 -6.54 -7.02
CA ASP A 221 0.15 -5.16 -7.11
C ASP A 221 0.35 -4.49 -5.74
N ILE A 222 -0.53 -4.79 -4.78
CA ILE A 222 -0.51 -4.22 -3.42
C ILE A 222 -0.70 -5.34 -2.40
N ALA A 223 0.33 -5.56 -1.59
CA ALA A 223 0.29 -6.49 -0.46
C ALA A 223 -0.34 -5.86 0.79
N ARG A 224 -1.55 -5.30 0.66
CA ARG A 224 -2.30 -4.68 1.75
C ARG A 224 -3.78 -5.03 1.61
N GLU A 225 -4.46 -5.13 2.74
CA GLU A 225 -5.90 -5.29 2.77
C GLU A 225 -6.59 -3.94 2.84
N LEU A 226 -7.39 -3.67 1.83
CA LEU A 226 -8.21 -2.47 1.73
C LEU A 226 -9.68 -2.89 1.66
N ASP A 227 -10.55 -2.03 2.16
CA ASP A 227 -12.00 -2.16 2.07
C ASP A 227 -12.58 -1.59 0.75
N HIS A 228 -11.71 -1.03 -0.10
CA HIS A 228 -12.03 -0.50 -1.42
C HIS A 228 -10.92 -0.83 -2.44
N PRO A 229 -11.20 -0.72 -3.76
CA PRO A 229 -10.15 -0.80 -4.78
C PRO A 229 -9.07 0.26 -4.51
N PRO A 230 -7.77 -0.10 -4.57
CA PRO A 230 -6.73 0.84 -4.21
C PRO A 230 -6.75 2.10 -5.06
N THR A 231 -6.72 3.25 -4.40
CA THR A 231 -6.70 4.56 -5.07
C THR A 231 -5.33 4.86 -5.66
N ASP A 232 -5.25 5.89 -6.52
CA ASP A 232 -3.98 6.31 -7.11
C ASP A 232 -2.99 6.80 -6.05
N LEU A 233 -3.48 7.41 -4.97
CA LEU A 233 -2.65 7.84 -3.84
C LEU A 233 -2.08 6.63 -3.10
N GLU A 234 -2.88 5.60 -2.86
CA GLU A 234 -2.43 4.37 -2.18
C GLU A 234 -1.42 3.58 -3.02
N ARG A 235 -1.65 3.48 -4.34
CA ARG A 235 -0.69 2.89 -5.28
C ARG A 235 0.63 3.65 -5.27
N THR A 236 0.57 4.97 -5.25
CA THR A 236 1.77 5.82 -5.22
C THR A 236 2.52 5.69 -3.90
N ALA A 237 1.83 5.71 -2.78
CA ALA A 237 2.44 5.48 -1.47
C ALA A 237 3.11 4.10 -1.39
N TYR A 238 2.43 3.06 -1.88
CA TYR A 238 2.98 1.70 -1.89
C TYR A 238 4.26 1.59 -2.72
N ARG A 239 4.29 2.19 -3.93
CA ARG A 239 5.50 2.22 -4.77
C ARG A 239 6.69 2.88 -4.06
N ILE A 240 6.48 4.00 -3.37
CA ILE A 240 7.54 4.69 -2.63
C ILE A 240 8.04 3.84 -1.47
N GLU A 241 7.14 3.20 -0.73
CA GLU A 241 7.51 2.31 0.38
C GLU A 241 8.32 1.09 -0.09
N GLN A 242 7.99 0.53 -1.26
CA GLN A 242 8.77 -0.59 -1.81
C GLN A 242 10.15 -0.16 -2.32
N ALA A 243 10.35 1.12 -2.66
CA ALA A 243 11.60 1.62 -3.22
C ALA A 243 12.62 2.11 -2.18
N ASP A 244 12.17 2.55 -1.00
CA ASP A 244 13.05 2.98 0.10
C ASP A 244 12.83 2.08 1.31
N HIS A 245 13.86 1.37 1.79
CA HIS A 245 13.75 0.49 2.96
C HIS A 245 14.15 1.16 4.29
N ARG A 246 14.44 2.48 4.28
CA ARG A 246 14.73 3.25 5.49
C ARG A 246 13.42 3.63 6.18
N GLY A 247 13.12 2.95 7.28
CA GLY A 247 11.84 3.08 7.99
C GLY A 247 10.64 2.62 7.17
N THR A 248 9.45 2.77 7.74
CA THR A 248 8.17 2.40 7.16
C THR A 248 7.46 3.62 6.60
N PHE A 249 6.71 3.43 5.53
CA PHE A 249 5.69 4.35 5.02
C PHE A 249 4.42 3.57 4.66
N TYR A 250 3.46 3.63 5.57
CA TYR A 250 2.11 3.14 5.33
C TYR A 250 1.18 4.31 5.02
N PHE A 251 0.25 4.11 4.09
CA PHE A 251 -0.82 5.05 3.76
C PHE A 251 -2.05 4.24 3.35
N ALA A 252 -3.21 4.62 3.88
CA ALA A 252 -4.51 4.16 3.46
C ALA A 252 -5.51 5.33 3.57
N GLN A 253 -6.39 5.49 2.61
CA GLN A 253 -7.48 6.45 2.70
C GLN A 253 -8.59 5.88 3.58
N LEU A 254 -9.18 6.74 4.41
CA LEU A 254 -10.27 6.37 5.29
C LEU A 254 -11.57 7.04 4.82
N PRO A 255 -12.72 6.35 4.92
CA PRO A 255 -13.99 6.99 4.66
C PRO A 255 -14.24 8.10 5.69
N VAL A 256 -14.49 9.31 5.19
CA VAL A 256 -14.93 10.44 6.01
C VAL A 256 -16.46 10.45 5.99
N PRO A 257 -17.15 10.43 7.14
CA PRO A 257 -18.61 10.55 7.19
C PRO A 257 -19.11 11.84 6.52
N ASP A 258 -20.27 11.78 5.86
CA ASP A 258 -20.87 12.91 5.14
C ASP A 258 -21.03 14.16 6.03
N ASP A 259 -21.33 13.98 7.31
CA ASP A 259 -21.53 15.03 8.32
C ASP A 259 -20.23 15.52 9.00
N ALA A 260 -19.08 15.02 8.54
CA ALA A 260 -17.75 15.33 9.05
C ALA A 260 -16.77 15.83 7.98
N HIS A 261 -17.22 16.02 6.72
CA HIS A 261 -16.36 16.56 5.66
C HIS A 261 -15.78 17.94 5.98
N ASP A 262 -16.51 18.78 6.71
CA ASP A 262 -16.06 20.09 7.19
C ASP A 262 -15.07 20.00 8.39
N ARG A 263 -14.79 18.78 8.86
CA ARG A 263 -13.85 18.46 9.95
C ARG A 263 -12.87 17.34 9.57
N ALA A 264 -12.71 17.09 8.28
CA ALA A 264 -11.74 16.11 7.78
C ALA A 264 -10.31 16.56 8.08
N VAL A 265 -9.44 15.66 8.53
CA VAL A 265 -8.03 15.99 8.87
C VAL A 265 -7.06 15.05 8.18
N GLY A 266 -5.96 15.59 7.66
CA GLY A 266 -4.84 14.79 7.19
C GLY A 266 -4.05 14.26 8.38
N PHE A 267 -4.02 12.94 8.56
CA PHE A 267 -3.39 12.33 9.74
C PHE A 267 -2.02 11.73 9.40
N HIS A 268 -1.01 12.00 10.22
CA HIS A 268 0.36 11.51 10.07
C HIS A 268 0.82 10.79 11.36
N GLY A 269 0.78 9.47 11.35
CA GLY A 269 1.23 8.64 12.45
C GLY A 269 2.74 8.41 12.47
N ALA A 270 3.29 8.20 13.67
CA ALA A 270 4.63 7.66 13.88
C ALA A 270 4.60 6.51 14.91
N GLY A 271 4.45 5.30 14.39
CA GLY A 271 4.30 4.02 15.07
C GLY A 271 2.84 3.64 15.28
N GLY A 272 2.43 2.45 14.84
CA GLY A 272 1.02 2.01 14.82
C GLY A 272 0.24 2.24 16.12
N GLY A 273 0.72 1.72 17.25
CA GLY A 273 0.02 1.86 18.54
C GLY A 273 -0.15 3.32 19.01
N GLY A 274 0.90 4.14 18.93
CA GLY A 274 0.86 5.55 19.34
C GLY A 274 0.04 6.43 18.38
N SER A 275 0.02 6.04 17.10
CA SER A 275 -0.79 6.69 16.07
C SER A 275 -2.28 6.48 16.34
N MET A 276 -2.71 5.25 16.64
CA MET A 276 -4.11 4.96 16.98
C MET A 276 -4.58 5.74 18.23
N MET A 277 -3.76 5.78 19.29
CA MET A 277 -4.05 6.61 20.47
C MET A 277 -4.25 8.09 20.11
N SER A 278 -3.48 8.59 19.14
CA SER A 278 -3.55 9.98 18.69
C SER A 278 -4.77 10.24 17.78
N MET A 279 -5.17 9.26 16.97
CA MET A 279 -6.43 9.32 16.22
C MET A 279 -7.62 9.43 17.17
N ASP A 280 -7.63 8.65 18.24
CA ASP A 280 -8.68 8.72 19.27
C ASP A 280 -8.77 10.11 19.90
N ALA A 281 -7.62 10.75 20.19
CA ALA A 281 -7.57 12.10 20.74
C ALA A 281 -8.15 13.14 19.77
N VAL A 282 -7.80 13.04 18.48
CA VAL A 282 -8.32 13.90 17.41
C VAL A 282 -9.82 13.67 17.18
N GLY A 283 -10.27 12.42 17.23
CA GLY A 283 -11.69 12.03 17.17
C GLY A 283 -12.50 12.59 18.34
N ARG A 284 -11.99 12.50 19.57
CA ARG A 284 -12.59 13.14 20.75
C ARG A 284 -12.66 14.67 20.64
N ALA A 285 -11.73 15.28 19.91
CA ALA A 285 -11.75 16.71 19.59
C ALA A 285 -12.73 17.08 18.45
N GLY A 286 -13.44 16.09 17.87
CA GLY A 286 -14.51 16.30 16.88
C GLY A 286 -14.08 16.21 15.42
N PHE A 287 -12.84 15.81 15.13
CA PHE A 287 -12.31 15.69 13.77
C PHE A 287 -12.37 14.26 13.24
N ALA A 288 -12.45 14.11 11.93
CA ALA A 288 -12.44 12.81 11.25
C ALA A 288 -11.16 12.65 10.43
N PRO A 289 -10.25 11.72 10.78
CA PRO A 289 -9.09 11.42 9.94
C PRO A 289 -9.51 10.98 8.53
N ALA A 290 -9.01 11.67 7.50
CA ALA A 290 -9.26 11.33 6.10
C ALA A 290 -8.39 10.18 5.59
N ASN A 291 -7.34 9.86 6.33
CA ASN A 291 -6.38 8.81 6.02
C ASN A 291 -5.77 8.25 7.31
N PHE A 292 -5.10 7.11 7.18
CA PHE A 292 -4.11 6.64 8.13
C PHE A 292 -2.75 6.60 7.44
N THR A 293 -1.76 7.27 8.03
CA THR A 293 -0.36 7.21 7.60
C THR A 293 0.49 6.77 8.76
N ASP A 294 1.50 5.94 8.51
CA ASP A 294 2.55 5.62 9.49
C ASP A 294 3.93 5.81 8.88
N THR A 295 4.74 6.71 9.44
CA THR A 295 6.16 6.83 9.13
C THR A 295 7.01 6.41 10.32
N SER A 296 7.12 5.10 10.55
CA SER A 296 7.86 4.52 11.67
C SER A 296 9.22 3.93 11.27
N GLY A 297 9.96 3.29 12.19
CA GLY A 297 11.25 2.66 11.87
C GLY A 297 12.42 3.58 11.49
N ASN A 298 12.41 4.85 11.88
CA ASN A 298 13.44 5.88 11.55
C ASN A 298 13.50 6.17 10.04
N PRO A 299 12.39 6.71 9.47
CA PRO A 299 12.29 7.00 8.04
C PRO A 299 13.26 8.12 7.62
N SER A 300 13.66 8.09 6.35
CA SER A 300 14.41 9.19 5.73
C SER A 300 13.56 10.47 5.66
N ALA A 301 14.22 11.63 5.58
CA ALA A 301 13.51 12.90 5.41
C ALA A 301 12.71 12.92 4.08
N ALA A 302 13.25 12.31 3.03
CA ALA A 302 12.57 12.16 1.74
C ALA A 302 11.30 11.31 1.84
N LYS A 303 11.32 10.22 2.61
CA LYS A 303 10.14 9.39 2.85
C LYS A 303 9.06 10.13 3.64
N VAL A 304 9.44 10.90 4.67
CA VAL A 304 8.49 11.75 5.41
C VAL A 304 7.91 12.85 4.53
N TYR A 305 8.74 13.48 3.68
CA TYR A 305 8.28 14.44 2.68
C TYR A 305 7.25 13.82 1.73
N ALA A 306 7.51 12.62 1.20
CA ALA A 306 6.57 11.92 0.33
C ALA A 306 5.23 11.62 1.02
N ALA A 307 5.28 11.14 2.27
CA ALA A 307 4.10 10.91 3.08
C ALA A 307 3.27 12.19 3.27
N ALA A 308 3.94 13.31 3.57
CA ALA A 308 3.27 14.61 3.71
C ALA A 308 2.65 15.11 2.40
N ARG A 309 3.37 14.99 1.27
CA ARG A 309 2.85 15.33 -0.06
C ARG A 309 1.61 14.50 -0.43
N ILE A 310 1.60 13.20 -0.13
CA ILE A 310 0.47 12.30 -0.40
C ILE A 310 -0.74 12.63 0.50
N ILE A 311 -0.53 12.90 1.78
CA ILE A 311 -1.61 13.36 2.67
C ILE A 311 -2.22 14.67 2.15
N LEU A 312 -1.37 15.63 1.75
CA LEU A 312 -1.78 16.93 1.25
C LEU A 312 -2.30 16.89 -0.20
N ALA A 313 -2.23 15.76 -0.90
CA ALA A 313 -2.92 15.58 -2.18
C ALA A 313 -4.43 15.35 -1.99
N GLN A 314 -4.87 15.02 -0.77
CA GLN A 314 -6.28 14.85 -0.45
C GLN A 314 -6.98 16.21 -0.31
N PRO A 315 -8.11 16.44 -1.00
CA PRO A 315 -8.87 17.68 -0.86
C PRO A 315 -9.69 17.70 0.43
N GLY A 316 -10.11 18.90 0.84
CA GLY A 316 -11.14 19.06 1.86
C GLY A 316 -10.66 18.99 3.31
N ILE A 317 -9.43 18.52 3.57
CA ILE A 317 -8.89 18.49 4.93
C ILE A 317 -8.74 19.91 5.50
N VAL A 318 -9.09 20.12 6.76
CA VAL A 318 -9.06 21.44 7.43
C VAL A 318 -7.78 21.69 8.21
N GLY A 319 -6.91 20.68 8.29
CA GLY A 319 -5.61 20.76 8.95
C GLY A 319 -4.80 19.49 8.77
N TYR A 320 -3.56 19.56 9.23
CA TYR A 320 -2.60 18.47 9.24
C TYR A 320 -2.24 18.10 10.68
N PHE A 321 -2.49 16.86 11.08
CA PHE A 321 -2.21 16.41 12.43
C PHE A 321 -1.22 15.24 12.42
N GLY A 322 -0.03 15.45 12.98
CA GLY A 322 0.99 14.44 13.13
C GLY A 322 1.21 14.05 14.59
N SER A 323 1.24 12.75 14.90
CA SER A 323 1.55 12.28 16.26
C SER A 323 1.92 10.80 16.29
N GLY A 324 2.75 10.42 17.25
CA GLY A 324 3.21 9.05 17.44
C GLY A 324 3.34 8.66 18.90
N SER A 325 4.05 7.55 19.16
CA SER A 325 4.26 7.05 20.52
C SER A 325 5.12 7.98 21.38
N GLY A 326 6.07 8.68 20.76
CA GLY A 326 7.05 9.54 21.45
C GLY A 326 8.19 8.78 22.13
N VAL A 327 8.26 7.45 21.97
CA VAL A 327 9.25 6.58 22.64
C VAL A 327 10.12 5.78 21.67
N ALA A 328 9.90 5.93 20.37
CA ALA A 328 10.71 5.25 19.36
C ALA A 328 12.10 5.90 19.26
N SER A 329 13.13 5.07 19.05
CA SER A 329 14.50 5.54 18.75
C SER A 329 14.58 6.04 17.30
N GLN A 330 13.84 7.12 17.02
CA GLN A 330 13.76 7.79 15.73
C GLN A 330 14.34 9.18 15.88
N GLU A 331 15.19 9.56 14.94
CA GLU A 331 15.75 10.90 14.87
C GLU A 331 14.68 11.86 14.33
N GLN A 332 14.03 12.59 15.24
CA GLN A 332 12.87 13.40 14.91
C GLN A 332 13.20 14.57 13.98
N TYR A 333 14.47 14.97 13.88
CA TYR A 333 14.88 16.00 12.94
C TYR A 333 14.68 15.57 11.47
N HIS A 334 14.78 14.27 11.13
CA HIS A 334 14.45 13.81 9.77
C HIS A 334 12.99 14.08 9.45
N SER A 335 12.09 13.79 10.40
CA SER A 335 10.68 14.09 10.28
C SER A 335 10.43 15.58 10.12
N ALA A 336 11.08 16.41 10.96
CA ALA A 336 10.95 17.86 10.89
C ALA A 336 11.40 18.42 9.54
N TYR A 337 12.55 17.98 9.01
CA TYR A 337 13.05 18.42 7.70
C TYR A 337 12.11 18.01 6.56
N GLY A 338 11.66 16.75 6.53
CA GLY A 338 10.72 16.26 5.50
C GLY A 338 9.37 17.00 5.51
N LEU A 339 8.83 17.24 6.71
CA LEU A 339 7.59 18.00 6.90
C LEU A 339 7.76 19.48 6.49
N ALA A 340 8.81 20.14 6.97
CA ALA A 340 9.09 21.53 6.65
C ALA A 340 9.22 21.74 5.13
N LYS A 341 9.94 20.84 4.45
CA LYS A 341 10.05 20.85 2.99
C LYS A 341 8.68 20.79 2.32
N ALA A 342 7.86 19.78 2.65
CA ALA A 342 6.55 19.61 2.03
C ALA A 342 5.62 20.82 2.30
N PHE A 343 5.64 21.36 3.52
CA PHE A 343 4.78 22.49 3.90
C PHE A 343 5.17 23.80 3.21
N LEU A 344 6.48 24.06 3.09
CA LEU A 344 6.99 25.24 2.41
C LEU A 344 6.73 25.18 0.91
N GLU A 345 7.02 24.03 0.30
CA GLU A 345 6.91 23.80 -1.14
C GLU A 345 5.46 23.90 -1.63
N LEU A 346 4.49 23.42 -0.83
CA LEU A 346 3.06 23.57 -1.12
C LEU A 346 2.48 24.90 -0.62
N GLY A 347 3.24 25.67 0.16
CA GLY A 347 2.78 26.91 0.80
C GLY A 347 1.52 26.67 1.63
N LEU A 348 1.64 25.80 2.63
CA LEU A 348 0.54 25.35 3.49
C LEU A 348 -0.26 26.54 4.05
N ASP A 349 -1.59 26.48 3.90
CA ASP A 349 -2.52 27.52 4.34
C ASP A 349 -3.68 26.97 5.20
N ILE A 350 -3.46 25.76 5.74
CA ILE A 350 -4.23 25.12 6.80
C ILE A 350 -3.31 24.82 7.99
N PRO A 351 -3.80 24.77 9.24
CA PRO A 351 -2.92 24.57 10.38
C PRO A 351 -2.29 23.20 10.41
N ALA A 352 -1.07 23.11 10.95
CA ALA A 352 -0.40 21.86 11.23
C ALA A 352 -0.01 21.75 12.71
N VAL A 353 -0.34 20.63 13.35
CA VAL A 353 0.15 20.27 14.68
C VAL A 353 0.88 18.95 14.58
N VAL A 354 2.14 18.92 15.00
CA VAL A 354 2.98 17.72 14.92
C VAL A 354 3.64 17.44 16.26
N ARG A 355 3.38 16.27 16.84
CA ARG A 355 4.07 15.76 18.03
C ARG A 355 5.28 14.93 17.61
N LEU A 356 6.46 15.53 17.70
CA LEU A 356 7.77 15.00 17.29
C LEU A 356 8.50 14.37 18.49
N GLY A 357 7.87 13.41 19.18
CA GLY A 357 8.46 12.80 20.37
C GLY A 357 9.54 11.76 20.02
N GLY A 358 10.71 11.84 20.64
CA GLY A 358 11.80 10.87 20.41
C GLY A 358 13.20 11.49 20.51
N ASN A 359 14.17 10.90 19.80
CA ASN A 359 15.52 11.45 19.78
C ASN A 359 15.52 12.82 19.10
N SER A 360 16.28 13.76 19.67
CA SER A 360 16.49 15.09 19.09
C SER A 360 15.19 15.91 18.93
N GLU A 361 14.14 15.64 19.73
CA GLU A 361 12.83 16.28 19.66
C GLU A 361 12.88 17.81 19.82
N ASP A 362 13.75 18.33 20.70
CA ASP A 362 13.94 19.76 20.89
C ASP A 362 14.35 20.44 19.59
N ARG A 363 15.34 19.85 18.90
CA ARG A 363 15.84 20.34 17.62
C ARG A 363 14.80 20.16 16.52
N ALA A 364 14.04 19.06 16.53
CA ALA A 364 13.01 18.79 15.55
C ALA A 364 11.88 19.84 15.60
N VAL A 365 11.40 20.18 16.81
CA VAL A 365 10.41 21.24 17.01
C VAL A 365 10.94 22.59 16.56
N GLU A 366 12.19 22.91 16.91
CA GLU A 366 12.86 24.15 16.47
C GLU A 366 12.93 24.27 14.95
N ILE A 367 13.38 23.22 14.24
CA ILE A 367 13.44 23.18 12.78
C ILE A 367 12.07 23.45 12.17
N LEU A 368 11.05 22.70 12.62
CA LEU A 368 9.73 22.75 12.02
C LEU A 368 9.07 24.12 12.17
N GLU A 369 9.10 24.70 13.38
CA GLU A 369 8.46 25.98 13.67
C GLU A 369 9.19 27.17 13.03
N ASP A 370 10.54 27.14 13.04
CA ASP A 370 11.35 28.21 12.48
C ASP A 370 11.27 28.26 10.95
N ALA A 371 11.44 27.10 10.29
CA ALA A 371 11.33 27.00 8.84
C ALA A 371 9.93 27.40 8.34
N CYS A 372 8.88 27.02 9.06
CA CYS A 372 7.49 27.27 8.64
C CYS A 372 6.92 28.62 9.10
N ARG A 373 7.69 29.48 9.80
CA ARG A 373 7.18 30.73 10.38
C ARG A 373 6.53 31.68 9.36
N GLY A 374 6.98 31.63 8.10
CA GLY A 374 6.46 32.47 7.01
C GLY A 374 5.19 31.97 6.33
N LEU A 375 4.65 30.81 6.72
CA LEU A 375 3.44 30.24 6.13
C LEU A 375 2.18 30.99 6.57
N LYS A 376 1.10 30.87 5.77
CA LYS A 376 -0.16 31.58 6.03
C LYS A 376 -0.92 31.02 7.24
N ALA A 377 -0.74 29.74 7.54
CA ALA A 377 -1.34 29.07 8.67
C ALA A 377 -0.25 28.60 9.64
N SER A 378 -0.63 28.48 10.91
CA SER A 378 0.31 28.11 11.98
C SER A 378 0.73 26.65 11.87
N VAL A 379 2.03 26.42 12.00
CA VAL A 379 2.65 25.11 12.20
C VAL A 379 3.20 25.07 13.63
N LYS A 380 2.85 24.03 14.40
CA LYS A 380 3.25 23.91 15.80
C LYS A 380 3.81 22.53 16.12
N GLY A 381 4.96 22.50 16.80
CA GLY A 381 5.62 21.29 17.27
C GLY A 381 5.32 20.99 18.74
N PHE A 382 5.21 19.71 19.08
CA PHE A 382 5.08 19.20 20.45
C PHE A 382 6.08 18.06 20.68
N LYS A 383 6.37 17.77 21.96
CA LYS A 383 7.40 16.80 22.37
C LYS A 383 6.77 15.55 22.99
N LYS A 384 7.59 14.56 23.35
CA LYS A 384 7.10 13.30 23.95
C LYS A 384 6.32 13.51 25.24
N ASP A 385 6.63 14.53 26.04
CA ASP A 385 5.96 14.77 27.33
C ASP A 385 4.62 15.52 27.17
N ASP A 386 4.30 15.99 25.97
CA ASP A 386 2.99 16.54 25.65
C ASP A 386 2.03 15.38 25.29
N PRO A 387 0.89 15.22 26.00
CA PRO A 387 -0.05 14.16 25.68
C PRO A 387 -0.79 14.43 24.34
N PRO A 388 -1.22 13.38 23.63
CA PRO A 388 -1.99 13.53 22.40
C PRO A 388 -3.23 14.43 22.54
N GLU A 389 -3.93 14.38 23.68
CA GLU A 389 -5.09 15.22 23.98
C GLU A 389 -4.74 16.71 23.93
N LYS A 390 -3.63 17.11 24.56
CA LYS A 390 -3.15 18.49 24.53
C LYS A 390 -2.81 18.94 23.11
N CYS A 391 -2.24 18.04 22.31
CA CYS A 391 -1.94 18.32 20.91
C CYS A 391 -3.25 18.50 20.10
N ALA A 392 -4.24 17.63 20.32
CA ALA A 392 -5.54 17.69 19.65
C ALA A 392 -6.35 18.95 20.03
N GLU A 393 -6.31 19.38 21.30
CA GLU A 393 -6.91 20.63 21.77
C GLU A 393 -6.26 21.84 21.09
N ALA A 394 -4.93 21.87 21.02
CA ALA A 394 -4.20 22.93 20.32
C ALA A 394 -4.53 22.94 18.82
N PHE A 395 -4.64 21.77 18.20
CA PHE A 395 -5.06 21.63 16.81
C PHE A 395 -6.47 22.20 16.59
N ALA A 396 -7.43 21.85 17.44
CA ALA A 396 -8.80 22.36 17.38
C ALA A 396 -8.85 23.89 17.45
N GLN A 397 -8.05 24.48 18.34
CA GLN A 397 -7.95 25.93 18.48
C GLN A 397 -7.40 26.59 17.21
N LEU A 398 -6.33 26.04 16.62
CA LEU A 398 -5.73 26.59 15.40
C LEU A 398 -6.67 26.46 14.20
N VAL A 399 -7.36 25.34 14.04
CA VAL A 399 -8.37 25.15 12.97
C VAL A 399 -9.48 26.18 13.09
N LYS A 400 -9.99 26.41 14.31
CA LYS A 400 -11.00 27.44 14.57
C LYS A 400 -10.49 28.85 14.23
N GLN A 401 -9.25 29.17 14.58
CA GLN A 401 -8.62 30.47 14.28
C GLN A 401 -8.42 30.69 12.77
N ASN A 402 -8.12 29.61 12.03
CA ASN A 402 -8.01 29.63 10.57
C ASN A 402 -9.38 29.59 9.85
N GLY A 403 -10.49 29.63 10.61
CA GLY A 403 -11.85 29.61 10.07
C GLY A 403 -12.28 28.28 9.44
N ALA A 404 -11.65 27.17 9.82
CA ALA A 404 -11.90 25.82 9.26
C ALA A 404 -11.84 25.79 7.71
N LYS A 405 -10.96 26.62 7.12
CA LYS A 405 -10.77 26.65 5.67
C LYS A 405 -10.33 25.27 5.18
N ALA A 406 -11.05 24.74 4.20
CA ALA A 406 -10.70 23.50 3.53
C ALA A 406 -9.45 23.66 2.65
N TRP A 407 -8.54 22.71 2.75
CA TRP A 407 -7.37 22.61 1.89
C TRP A 407 -7.76 22.30 0.46
N LYS A 408 -7.04 22.96 -0.47
CA LYS A 408 -7.11 22.70 -1.90
C LYS A 408 -5.73 22.19 -2.35
N PRO A 409 -5.64 20.94 -2.83
CA PRO A 409 -4.44 20.40 -3.45
C PRO A 409 -3.99 21.31 -4.58
N ARG A 410 -2.67 21.44 -4.74
CA ARG A 410 -2.04 22.34 -5.71
C ARG A 410 -0.67 21.80 -6.09
N GLU A 411 -0.16 22.27 -7.22
CA GLU A 411 1.18 21.93 -7.65
C GLU A 411 2.24 22.45 -6.68
N ARG A 412 3.37 21.74 -6.64
CA ARG A 412 4.54 22.16 -5.88
C ARG A 412 5.14 23.43 -6.45
N ARG A 413 5.71 24.27 -5.59
CA ARG A 413 6.49 25.44 -6.03
C ARG A 413 7.90 24.99 -6.34
N VAL A 414 8.31 25.21 -7.58
CA VAL A 414 9.69 25.01 -8.03
C VAL A 414 10.35 26.39 -8.18
N PRO A 415 11.52 26.63 -7.56
CA PRO A 415 12.25 27.89 -7.73
C PRO A 415 12.65 28.14 -9.19
N ALA A 416 12.74 29.41 -9.58
CA ALA A 416 13.02 29.80 -10.96
C ALA A 416 14.41 29.35 -11.47
N PHE A 417 15.39 29.19 -10.58
CA PHE A 417 16.74 28.74 -10.95
C PHE A 417 16.81 27.24 -11.29
N VAL A 418 15.75 26.46 -11.03
CA VAL A 418 15.71 25.03 -11.38
C VAL A 418 15.58 24.89 -12.88
N GLY A 419 16.55 24.23 -13.51
CA GLY A 419 16.64 24.11 -14.96
C GLY A 419 17.33 25.29 -15.66
N ASP A 420 17.78 26.29 -14.90
CA ASP A 420 18.58 27.41 -15.43
C ASP A 420 20.02 26.97 -15.71
N THR A 421 20.68 27.59 -16.70
CA THR A 421 22.08 27.29 -17.06
C THR A 421 23.08 27.72 -16.00
N ASP A 422 22.70 28.69 -15.16
CA ASP A 422 23.57 29.25 -14.13
C ASP A 422 23.42 28.54 -12.76
N ALA A 423 22.54 27.53 -12.67
CA ALA A 423 22.41 26.66 -11.51
C ALA A 423 23.24 25.38 -11.67
N ASP A 424 23.92 24.97 -10.60
CA ASP A 424 24.57 23.66 -10.55
C ASP A 424 23.57 22.60 -10.07
N SER A 425 23.73 21.36 -10.54
CA SER A 425 22.84 20.27 -10.17
C SER A 425 23.49 18.89 -10.18
N PHE A 426 22.92 18.00 -9.37
CA PHE A 426 23.26 16.58 -9.39
C PHE A 426 22.06 15.72 -9.02
N ALA A 427 22.04 14.48 -9.53
CA ALA A 427 20.94 13.55 -9.32
C ALA A 427 20.95 12.93 -7.92
N ILE A 428 19.76 12.64 -7.39
CA ILE A 428 19.55 11.88 -6.15
C ILE A 428 18.42 10.85 -6.29
N ARG A 429 18.48 9.81 -5.47
CA ARG A 429 17.52 8.70 -5.48
C ARG A 429 16.24 9.13 -4.80
N PHE A 430 15.12 9.00 -5.50
CA PHE A 430 13.80 9.20 -4.93
C PHE A 430 12.75 8.33 -5.63
N GLY A 431 11.99 7.58 -4.84
CA GLY A 431 11.01 6.62 -5.36
C GLY A 431 11.65 5.47 -6.14
N GLY A 432 10.82 4.73 -6.88
CA GLY A 432 11.26 3.58 -7.69
C GLY A 432 12.00 3.97 -8.97
N ASP A 433 11.79 5.20 -9.46
CA ASP A 433 12.20 5.65 -10.80
C ASP A 433 13.37 6.64 -10.80
N TRP A 434 14.01 6.89 -9.64
CA TRP A 434 15.29 7.63 -9.53
C TRP A 434 15.25 9.08 -10.05
N GLY A 435 14.08 9.71 -10.13
CA GLY A 435 13.90 11.03 -10.73
C GLY A 435 14.17 12.23 -9.81
N GLY A 436 14.98 12.08 -8.76
CA GLY A 436 15.29 13.17 -7.83
C GLY A 436 16.52 13.98 -8.26
N SER A 437 16.58 15.26 -7.89
CA SER A 437 17.76 16.09 -8.15
C SER A 437 17.98 17.14 -7.06
N VAL A 438 19.20 17.62 -6.95
CA VAL A 438 19.55 18.78 -6.12
C VAL A 438 19.99 19.89 -7.04
N TRP A 439 19.48 21.10 -6.79
CA TRP A 439 19.80 22.32 -7.52
C TRP A 439 20.39 23.35 -6.58
N ILE A 440 21.43 24.03 -7.03
CA ILE A 440 22.13 25.08 -6.28
C ILE A 440 22.20 26.33 -7.15
N ASP A 441 21.65 27.42 -6.65
CA ASP A 441 21.71 28.77 -7.23
C ASP A 441 23.11 29.36 -6.96
N VAL A 442 24.07 29.00 -7.81
CA VAL A 442 25.50 29.33 -7.63
C VAL A 442 25.73 30.84 -7.69
N GLU A 443 24.97 31.57 -8.52
CA GLU A 443 25.07 33.03 -8.63
C GLU A 443 24.82 33.74 -7.29
N ARG A 444 23.91 33.19 -6.48
CA ARG A 444 23.58 33.75 -5.17
C ARG A 444 24.46 33.23 -4.04
N CYS A 445 25.41 32.34 -4.31
CA CYS A 445 26.31 31.80 -3.31
C CYS A 445 27.53 32.71 -3.06
N THR A 446 27.37 33.71 -2.17
CA THR A 446 28.52 34.46 -1.61
C THR A 446 29.40 33.54 -0.75
N PRO A 447 30.65 33.92 -0.40
CA PRO A 447 31.52 33.08 0.42
C PRO A 447 30.87 32.60 1.74
N GLU A 448 30.09 33.46 2.39
CA GLU A 448 29.35 33.16 3.62
C GLU A 448 28.18 32.19 3.38
N ILE A 449 27.47 32.34 2.26
CA ILE A 449 26.38 31.44 1.87
C ILE A 449 26.96 30.08 1.48
N THR A 450 28.10 30.03 0.78
CA THR A 450 28.78 28.78 0.49
C THR A 450 29.23 28.07 1.77
N ASP A 451 29.76 28.80 2.76
CA ASP A 451 30.09 28.22 4.08
C ASP A 451 28.87 27.59 4.75
N LEU A 452 27.71 28.26 4.66
CA LEU A 452 26.44 27.74 5.17
C LEU A 452 26.04 26.45 4.43
N VAL A 453 26.00 26.46 3.09
CA VAL A 453 25.64 25.30 2.27
C VAL A 453 26.55 24.11 2.59
N VAL A 454 27.87 24.31 2.58
CA VAL A 454 28.85 23.26 2.87
C VAL A 454 28.67 22.71 4.28
N LYS A 455 28.51 23.58 5.29
CA LYS A 455 28.31 23.17 6.69
C LYS A 455 27.07 22.28 6.86
N HIS A 456 25.97 22.60 6.19
CA HIS A 456 24.71 21.89 6.35
C HIS A 456 24.51 20.73 5.36
N SER A 457 25.40 20.58 4.36
CA SER A 457 25.37 19.47 3.39
C SER A 457 25.78 18.11 3.96
N GLY A 458 26.15 18.01 5.24
CA GLY A 458 26.57 16.74 5.84
C GLY A 458 27.84 16.13 5.21
N GLY A 459 28.69 16.96 4.60
CA GLY A 459 29.90 16.51 3.89
C GLY A 459 29.67 16.07 2.45
N VAL A 460 28.47 16.28 1.89
CA VAL A 460 28.19 16.03 0.46
C VAL A 460 28.85 17.09 -0.41
N LEU A 461 28.90 18.34 0.05
CA LEU A 461 29.48 19.47 -0.67
C LEU A 461 30.75 19.99 0.00
N LYS A 462 31.64 20.55 -0.80
CA LYS A 462 32.85 21.29 -0.40
C LYS A 462 32.95 22.57 -1.22
N LYS A 463 33.92 23.44 -0.88
CA LYS A 463 34.30 24.56 -1.74
C LYS A 463 35.23 24.08 -2.84
N ASP A 464 35.03 24.56 -4.06
CA ASP A 464 36.00 24.43 -5.15
C ASP A 464 37.14 25.47 -5.04
N GLU A 465 38.00 25.53 -6.05
CA GLU A 465 39.12 26.50 -6.09
C GLU A 465 38.66 27.97 -6.17
N GLN A 466 37.43 28.21 -6.65
CA GLN A 466 36.83 29.53 -6.81
C GLN A 466 35.96 29.93 -5.61
N GLY A 467 35.72 29.02 -4.67
CA GLY A 467 34.91 29.24 -3.47
C GLY A 467 33.43 28.93 -3.63
N PHE A 468 33.02 28.26 -4.71
CA PHE A 468 31.65 27.81 -4.96
C PHE A 468 31.40 26.40 -4.41
N PRO A 469 30.14 26.06 -4.07
CA PRO A 469 29.81 24.71 -3.64
C PRO A 469 29.98 23.71 -4.80
N THR A 470 30.67 22.60 -4.54
CA THR A 470 30.83 21.48 -5.47
C THR A 470 30.80 20.16 -4.72
N LEU A 471 30.59 19.04 -5.41
CA LEU A 471 30.56 17.71 -4.79
C LEU A 471 31.91 17.37 -4.12
N ALA A 472 31.84 16.99 -2.84
CA ALA A 472 32.98 16.47 -2.09
C ALA A 472 33.17 14.95 -2.28
N ILE A 473 32.09 14.27 -2.66
CA ILE A 473 31.96 12.82 -2.82
C ILE A 473 31.62 12.46 -4.27
N SER A 474 31.62 11.17 -4.62
CA SER A 474 31.22 10.75 -5.97
C SER A 474 29.74 11.03 -6.24
N LYS A 475 29.36 11.15 -7.51
CA LYS A 475 27.94 11.33 -7.90
C LYS A 475 27.07 10.16 -7.42
N GLU A 476 27.61 8.95 -7.46
CA GLU A 476 26.93 7.73 -7.00
C GLU A 476 26.71 7.73 -5.48
N GLU A 477 27.68 8.22 -4.71
CA GLU A 477 27.54 8.38 -3.26
C GLU A 477 26.55 9.49 -2.92
N ALA A 478 26.65 10.65 -3.60
CA ALA A 478 25.73 11.77 -3.44
C ALA A 478 24.29 11.38 -3.74
N ALA A 479 24.08 10.45 -4.67
CA ALA A 479 22.74 10.02 -5.05
C ALA A 479 21.93 9.47 -3.85
N SER A 480 22.58 8.88 -2.84
CA SER A 480 21.88 8.33 -1.67
C SER A 480 21.73 9.31 -0.49
N ARG A 481 22.06 10.60 -0.69
CA ARG A 481 22.16 11.63 0.36
C ARG A 481 20.97 12.60 0.37
N ASP A 482 19.77 12.08 0.07
CA ASP A 482 18.54 12.87 0.05
C ASP A 482 18.30 13.60 1.39
N SER A 483 18.55 12.94 2.52
CA SER A 483 18.18 13.45 3.82
C SER A 483 19.12 14.56 4.28
N GLU A 484 20.41 14.43 3.99
CA GLU A 484 21.41 15.47 4.19
C GLU A 484 21.13 16.69 3.31
N MET A 485 20.75 16.48 2.05
CA MET A 485 20.46 17.60 1.14
C MET A 485 19.14 18.31 1.46
N ILE A 486 18.10 17.59 1.90
CA ILE A 486 16.86 18.22 2.39
C ILE A 486 17.18 19.05 3.65
N ALA A 487 18.01 18.51 4.56
CA ALA A 487 18.45 19.28 5.73
C ALA A 487 19.20 20.56 5.31
N CYS A 488 20.09 20.46 4.31
CA CYS A 488 20.80 21.60 3.75
C CYS A 488 19.85 22.66 3.18
N GLU A 489 18.87 22.26 2.36
CA GLU A 489 17.81 23.15 1.83
C GLU A 489 17.08 23.90 2.96
N ILE A 490 16.58 23.17 3.97
CA ILE A 490 15.81 23.76 5.06
C ILE A 490 16.66 24.70 5.92
N GLU A 491 17.90 24.34 6.23
CA GLU A 491 18.79 25.21 7.01
C GLU A 491 19.17 26.47 6.23
N CYS A 492 19.34 26.38 4.92
CA CYS A 492 19.54 27.54 4.04
C CYS A 492 18.31 28.46 4.05
N ILE A 493 17.10 27.90 3.98
CA ILE A 493 15.85 28.67 4.09
C ILE A 493 15.74 29.37 5.45
N ARG A 494 16.03 28.66 6.54
CA ARG A 494 16.00 29.22 7.91
C ARG A 494 16.98 30.36 8.12
N ALA A 495 18.12 30.32 7.43
CA ALA A 495 19.08 31.42 7.41
C ALA A 495 18.67 32.59 6.49
N GLY A 496 17.55 32.48 5.76
CA GLY A 496 17.08 33.51 4.82
C GLY A 496 17.73 33.44 3.43
N HIS A 497 18.42 32.34 3.12
CA HIS A 497 19.16 32.13 1.87
C HIS A 497 18.67 30.89 1.12
N PRO A 498 17.50 30.91 0.47
CA PRO A 498 16.96 29.76 -0.28
C PRO A 498 17.71 29.57 -1.60
N VAL A 499 18.95 29.06 -1.52
CA VAL A 499 19.86 28.84 -2.65
C VAL A 499 20.03 27.36 -3.00
N VAL A 500 19.55 26.44 -2.15
CA VAL A 500 19.52 25.00 -2.42
C VAL A 500 18.08 24.56 -2.54
N PHE A 501 17.78 23.74 -3.54
CA PHE A 501 16.46 23.11 -3.72
C PHE A 501 16.62 21.63 -4.05
N VAL A 502 16.01 20.76 -3.25
CA VAL A 502 15.99 19.33 -3.51
C VAL A 502 14.71 19.00 -4.26
N ASP A 503 14.78 18.80 -5.57
CA ASP A 503 13.62 18.46 -6.39
C ASP A 503 13.29 16.97 -6.31
N LEU A 504 12.10 16.66 -5.80
CA LEU A 504 11.61 15.31 -5.54
C LEU A 504 10.20 15.13 -6.16
N PRO A 505 10.09 15.01 -7.50
CA PRO A 505 8.82 14.74 -8.16
C PRO A 505 8.25 13.38 -7.74
N ILE A 506 6.93 13.32 -7.53
CA ILE A 506 6.20 12.10 -7.23
C ILE A 506 5.31 11.75 -8.43
N THR A 507 5.63 10.64 -9.10
CA THR A 507 4.85 10.09 -10.20
C THR A 507 3.40 9.83 -9.79
N GLY A 508 2.45 10.49 -10.47
CA GLY A 508 1.01 10.42 -10.18
C GLY A 508 0.48 11.58 -9.32
N LEU A 509 1.36 12.40 -8.73
CA LEU A 509 0.99 13.65 -8.04
C LEU A 509 1.44 14.89 -8.81
N ASP A 510 2.62 14.82 -9.43
CA ASP A 510 3.22 15.94 -10.15
C ASP A 510 3.10 15.76 -11.67
N SER A 511 3.10 16.88 -12.42
CA SER A 511 2.95 16.88 -13.87
C SER A 511 4.18 16.28 -14.60
N GLU A 512 4.01 15.87 -15.86
CA GLU A 512 5.11 15.30 -16.65
C GLU A 512 6.28 16.30 -16.85
N ALA A 513 5.99 17.60 -16.96
CA ALA A 513 7.00 18.64 -17.06
C ALA A 513 7.94 18.65 -15.83
N SER A 514 7.40 18.36 -14.65
CA SER A 514 8.16 18.23 -13.41
C SER A 514 9.06 17.00 -13.32
N HIS A 515 8.87 16.01 -14.20
CA HIS A 515 9.71 14.81 -14.28
C HIS A 515 10.81 14.95 -15.36
N GLY A 516 10.57 15.75 -16.40
CA GLY A 516 11.52 15.98 -17.49
C GLY A 516 12.81 16.69 -17.08
N ILE A 517 12.76 17.51 -16.04
CA ILE A 517 13.92 18.25 -15.49
C ILE A 517 14.98 17.29 -14.92
N ALA A 518 14.55 16.21 -14.25
CA ALA A 518 15.45 15.20 -13.70
C ALA A 518 16.11 14.35 -14.79
N ALA A 519 15.35 13.97 -15.82
CA ALA A 519 15.86 13.18 -16.95
C ALA A 519 16.94 13.93 -17.77
N ALA A 520 16.86 15.26 -17.85
CA ALA A 520 17.85 16.09 -18.54
C ALA A 520 19.24 16.05 -17.85
N ILE A 521 19.28 15.91 -16.52
CA ILE A 521 20.51 15.83 -15.73
C ILE A 521 21.25 14.49 -15.99
N GLU A 522 20.52 13.37 -16.09
CA GLU A 522 21.12 12.06 -16.37
C GLU A 522 21.66 11.93 -17.81
N GLY A 523 21.04 12.63 -18.77
CA GLY A 523 21.41 12.60 -20.18
C GLY A 523 22.63 13.45 -20.57
N GLY A 524 23.19 14.25 -19.64
CA GLY A 524 24.30 15.16 -19.92
C GLY A 524 23.97 16.25 -20.95
N ALA A 525 22.69 16.57 -21.16
CA ALA A 525 22.26 17.56 -22.13
C ALA A 525 22.03 18.90 -21.41
N ALA A 526 22.98 19.82 -21.59
CA ALA A 526 22.64 21.23 -21.53
C ALA A 526 21.59 21.51 -22.62
N THR A 527 20.58 22.31 -22.29
CA THR A 527 19.49 22.86 -23.13
C THR A 527 18.15 22.12 -23.11
N VAL A 528 17.17 22.76 -22.46
CA VAL A 528 15.79 22.82 -22.94
C VAL A 528 15.49 24.29 -23.22
N ASN A 529 15.44 24.65 -24.49
CA ASN A 529 15.08 25.98 -24.94
C ASN A 529 13.54 26.05 -25.02
N PRO A 530 12.83 26.88 -24.23
CA PRO A 530 11.41 27.09 -24.44
C PRO A 530 11.22 28.18 -25.51
N GLU A 531 10.34 27.90 -26.46
CA GLU A 531 9.75 28.83 -27.43
C GLU A 531 10.56 29.18 -28.70
N GLY A 532 9.95 28.81 -29.83
CA GLY A 532 10.26 29.30 -31.16
C GLY A 532 8.97 29.44 -31.97
N HIS A 533 8.18 30.47 -31.68
CA HIS A 533 7.26 31.06 -32.65
C HIS A 533 8.02 32.16 -33.41
N GLY A 534 8.18 31.99 -34.72
CA GLY A 534 8.79 32.96 -35.64
C GLY A 534 9.72 32.32 -36.64
#